data_AF-A0A930NR21-F1
#
_entry.id   AF-A0A930NR21-F1
#
_cell.length_a   1.000
_cell.length_b   1.000
_cell.length_c   1.000
_cell.angle_alpha   90.00
_cell.angle_beta   90.00
_cell.angle_gamma   90.00
#
_symmetry.space_group_name_H-M   'P 1'
#
loop_
_entity.id
_entity.type
_entity.pdbx_description
1 polymer ?
#
loop_
_entity_poly.entity_id
_entity_poly.type
_entity_poly.pdbx_seq_one_letter_code
_entity_poly.pdbx_strand_id
1 'polypeptide(L)' 'MKALTKTEFHFDGQKSVYHGKVRDVYDINDDLIVMVATDR' A
#
# COMPACT_ATOMS: atom_id res chain seq x y z
N MET A 1 1.64 20.53 8.74
CA MET A 1 0.91 19.29 8.38
C MET A 1 1.93 18.35 7.75
N LYS A 2 2.01 17.08 8.18
CA LYS A 2 2.95 16.11 7.59
C LYS A 2 2.17 15.22 6.63
N ALA A 3 2.42 15.36 5.34
CA ALA A 3 1.73 14.62 4.29
C ALA A 3 2.17 13.15 4.29
N LEU A 4 1.21 12.23 4.11
CA LEU A 4 1.47 10.81 3.95
C LEU A 4 1.84 10.54 2.49
N THR A 5 3.10 10.73 2.13
CA THR A 5 3.56 10.59 0.74
C THR A 5 3.99 9.17 0.36
N LYS A 6 4.17 8.27 1.34
CA LYS A 6 4.51 6.87 1.10
C LYS A 6 4.12 6.04 2.31
N THR A 7 3.77 4.78 2.08
CA THR A 7 3.55 3.79 3.13
C THR A 7 4.51 2.61 3.03
N GLU A 8 4.85 2.02 4.17
CA GLU A 8 5.77 0.88 4.32
C GLU A 8 5.15 -0.15 5.29
N PHE A 9 3.86 -0.43 5.12
CA PHE A 9 3.19 -1.46 5.89
C PHE A 9 3.72 -2.84 5.53
N HIS A 10 3.72 -3.73 6.52
CA HIS A 10 4.07 -5.13 6.37
C HIS A 10 2.92 -5.92 6.96
N PHE A 11 2.13 -6.53 6.08
CA PHE A 11 1.00 -7.37 6.47
C PHE A 11 1.42 -8.84 6.47
N ASP A 12 0.81 -9.63 7.36
CA ASP A 12 0.96 -11.07 7.33
C ASP A 12 0.38 -11.62 6.02
N GLY A 13 1.16 -12.47 5.33
CA GLY A 13 0.78 -13.01 4.03
C GLY A 13 0.90 -12.02 2.86
N GLN A 14 1.52 -10.84 3.06
CA GLN A 14 1.81 -9.91 1.97
C GLN A 14 2.68 -10.58 0.90
N LYS A 15 2.16 -10.65 -0.33
CA LYS A 15 2.87 -11.17 -1.49
C LYS A 15 3.65 -10.09 -2.20
N SER A 16 3.04 -8.93 -2.38
CA SER A 16 3.67 -7.82 -3.09
C SER A 16 3.12 -6.46 -2.65
N VAL A 17 3.87 -5.41 -2.95
CA VAL A 17 3.44 -4.02 -2.83
C VAL A 17 3.74 -3.29 -4.13
N TYR A 18 2.77 -2.53 -4.61
CA TYR A 18 2.91 -1.61 -5.73
C TYR A 18 2.77 -0.17 -5.26
N HIS A 19 3.82 0.63 -5.44
CA HIS A 19 3.80 2.05 -5.18
C HIS A 19 3.41 2.82 -6.45
N GLY A 20 2.14 3.18 -6.54
CA GLY A 20 1.64 4.02 -7.62
C GLY A 20 1.92 5.50 -7.39
N LYS A 21 1.44 6.34 -8.32
CA LYS A 21 1.59 7.80 -8.25
C LYS A 21 0.93 8.40 -7.00
N VAL A 22 -0.29 7.95 -6.70
CA VAL A 22 -1.14 8.50 -5.62
C VAL A 22 -1.68 7.43 -4.67
N ARG A 23 -1.38 6.14 -4.92
CA ARG A 23 -1.86 5.01 -4.12
C ARG A 23 -0.77 3.97 -3.98
N ASP A 24 -0.68 3.39 -2.80
CA ASP A 24 0.07 2.16 -2.55
C ASP A 24 -0.92 0.99 -2.50
N VAL A 25 -0.60 -0.12 -3.15
CA VAL A 25 -1.46 -1.31 -3.25
C VAL A 25 -0.72 -2.52 -2.71
N TYR A 26 -1.32 -3.23 -1.77
CA TYR A 26 -0.76 -4.41 -1.13
C TYR A 26 -1.59 -5.63 -1.52
N ASP A 27 -0.93 -6.65 -2.03
CA ASP A 27 -1.50 -7.96 -2.30
C ASP A 27 -1.24 -8.87 -1.08
N ILE A 28 -2.30 -9.43 -0.52
CA ILE A 28 -2.26 -10.33 0.63
C ILE A 28 -2.89 -11.65 0.19
N ASN A 29 -2.09 -12.73 0.27
CA ASN A 29 -2.48 -14.11 -0.01
C ASN A 29 -3.23 -14.36 -1.34
N ASP A 30 -3.09 -13.48 -2.34
CA ASP A 30 -3.77 -13.57 -3.64
C ASP A 30 -5.32 -13.51 -3.56
N ASP A 31 -5.90 -13.15 -2.39
CA ASP A 31 -7.35 -13.09 -2.12
C ASP A 31 -7.83 -11.73 -1.59
N LEU A 32 -6.93 -10.94 -1.00
CA LEU A 32 -7.21 -9.62 -0.46
C LEU A 32 -6.26 -8.56 -1.02
N ILE A 33 -6.84 -7.48 -1.55
CA ILE A 33 -6.10 -6.29 -1.98
C ILE A 33 -6.41 -5.13 -1.04
N VAL A 34 -5.37 -4.55 -0.44
CA VAL A 34 -5.47 -3.34 0.37
C VAL A 34 -4.92 -2.16 -0.41
N MET A 35 -5.71 -1.09 -0.53
CA MET A 35 -5.30 0.14 -1.20
C MET A 35 -5.21 1.29 -0.21
N VAL A 36 -4.08 1.98 -0.20
CA VAL A 36 -3.85 3.17 0.62
C VAL A 36 -3.73 4.39 -0.29
N ALA A 37 -4.63 5.35 -0.14
CA ALA A 37 -4.53 6.64 -0.81
C ALA A 37 -3.50 7.52 -0.08
N THR A 38 -2.52 8.03 -0.82
CA THR A 38 -1.44 8.89 -0.29
C THR A 38 -1.66 10.34 -0.69
N ASP A 39 -1.06 11.28 0.04
CA ASP A 39 -1.11 12.72 -0.23
C ASP A 39 -0.12 13.18 -1.33
N ARG A 40 0.45 12.24 -2.11
CA ARG A 40 1.32 12.55 -3.26
C ARG A 40 0.57 13.22 -4.41
#